data_AF-A0A2G9I6U6-F1
#
_entry.id   AF-A0A2G9I6U6-F1
#
_cell.length_a   1.000
_cell.length_b   1.000
_cell.length_c   1.000
_cell.angle_alpha   90.00
_cell.angle_beta   90.00
_cell.angle_gamma   90.00
#
_symmetry.space_group_name_H-M   'P 1'
#
loop_
_entity.id
_entity.type
_entity.pdbx_description
1 polymer ?
#
loop_
_entity_poly.entity_id
_entity_poly.type
_entity_poly.pdbx_seq_one_letter_code
_entity_poly.pdbx_strand_id
1 'polypeptide(L)'
;MRFLYTSRASRYLIGAFPKLSQWVIAPHKKAMVVNVGSDGEIIRGFDDPTGKVMGFVTSALEFEGHLYLGTLYNDFIGKLPLPT
;
A
#
# COMPACT_ATOMS: atom_id res chain seq x y z
N MET A 1 8.99 -10.61 4.58
CA MET A 1 8.95 -11.35 3.30
C MET A 1 10.22 -12.13 2.95
N ARG A 2 11.42 -11.72 3.38
CA ARG A 2 12.70 -12.42 3.04
C ARG A 2 12.71 -13.92 3.32
N PHE A 3 12.01 -14.38 4.36
CA PHE A 3 11.95 -15.80 4.75
C PHE A 3 11.20 -16.70 3.74
N LEU A 4 10.25 -16.15 2.96
CA LEU A 4 9.51 -16.89 1.91
C LEU A 4 10.43 -17.43 0.81
N TYR A 5 11.48 -16.66 0.49
CA TYR A 5 12.38 -16.95 -0.63
C TYR A 5 13.71 -17.57 -0.18
N THR A 6 14.01 -17.57 1.13
CA THR A 6 15.28 -18.06 1.68
C THR A 6 15.17 -19.44 2.34
N SER A 7 13.99 -19.86 2.80
CA SER A 7 13.79 -21.15 3.46
C SER A 7 12.82 -22.06 2.70
N ARG A 8 13.30 -23.23 2.27
CA ARG A 8 12.47 -24.25 1.60
C ARG A 8 11.37 -24.77 2.53
N ALA A 9 11.70 -25.08 3.78
CA ALA A 9 10.74 -25.61 4.75
C ALA A 9 9.60 -24.61 5.03
N SER A 10 9.94 -23.32 5.17
CA SER A 10 8.94 -22.26 5.40
C SER A 10 8.00 -22.09 4.20
N ARG A 11 8.51 -22.24 2.97
CA ARG A 11 7.70 -22.18 1.75
C ARG A 11 6.69 -23.34 1.68
N TYR A 12 7.10 -24.55 2.04
CA TYR A 12 6.19 -25.71 2.09
C TYR A 12 5.13 -25.57 3.18
N LEU A 13 5.50 -25.09 4.38
CA LEU A 13 4.56 -24.83 5.46
C LEU A 13 3.48 -23.83 5.05
N ILE A 14 3.85 -22.71 4.42
CA ILE A 14 2.88 -21.72 3.96
C ILE A 14 1.99 -22.25 2.83
N GLY A 15 2.54 -23.08 1.93
CA GLY A 15 1.76 -23.75 0.89
C GLY A 15 0.78 -24.79 1.43
N ALA A 16 1.12 -25.47 2.52
CA ALA A 16 0.28 -26.49 3.14
C ALA A 16 -0.93 -25.92 3.90
N PHE A 17 -0.88 -24.64 4.28
CA PHE A 17 -1.92 -23.99 5.07
C PHE A 17 -2.42 -22.70 4.40
N PRO A 18 -3.54 -22.74 3.66
CA PRO A 18 -4.07 -21.58 2.92
C PRO A 18 -4.39 -20.36 3.80
N LYS A 19 -4.71 -20.56 5.07
CA LYS A 19 -4.91 -19.45 6.02
C LYS A 19 -3.61 -18.72 6.34
N LEU A 20 -2.45 -19.40 6.34
CA LEU A 20 -1.14 -18.79 6.60
C LEU A 20 -0.67 -17.95 5.42
N SER A 21 -1.00 -18.32 4.17
CA SER A 21 -0.62 -17.52 3.00
C SER A 21 -1.25 -16.12 3.03
N GLN A 22 -2.48 -15.99 3.54
CA GLN A 22 -3.15 -14.70 3.71
C GLN A 22 -2.39 -13.73 4.61
N TRP A 23 -1.65 -14.23 5.61
CA TRP A 23 -0.86 -13.39 6.53
C TRP A 23 0.40 -12.86 5.88
N VAL A 24 0.91 -13.59 4.89
CA VAL A 24 2.15 -13.23 4.20
C VAL A 24 1.83 -12.37 2.98
N ILE A 25 0.67 -12.56 2.33
CA ILE A 25 0.19 -11.80 1.18
C ILE A 25 -0.60 -10.53 1.64
N ALA A 26 -0.57 -10.17 2.92
CA ALA A 26 -1.35 -9.04 3.45
C ALA A 26 -0.82 -7.59 3.27
N PRO A 27 0.13 -7.21 2.36
CA PRO A 27 0.37 -5.78 2.11
C PRO A 27 -0.83 -5.06 1.48
N HIS A 28 -1.81 -5.80 0.93
CA HIS A 28 -2.96 -5.23 0.23
C HIS A 28 -3.86 -4.37 1.12
N LYS A 29 -3.78 -4.52 2.45
CA LYS A 29 -4.60 -3.77 3.42
C LYS A 29 -3.94 -2.49 3.91
N LYS A 30 -2.93 -1.95 3.25
CA LYS A 30 -2.35 -0.67 3.64
C LYS A 30 -2.14 0.19 2.42
N ALA A 31 -2.15 1.49 2.61
CA ALA A 31 -1.88 2.45 1.56
C ALA A 31 -1.08 3.60 2.12
N MET A 32 0.02 3.96 1.44
CA MET A 32 0.79 5.15 1.76
C MET A 32 1.15 5.86 0.46
N VAL A 33 1.11 7.19 0.51
CA VAL A 33 1.64 8.06 -0.54
C VAL A 33 2.57 9.08 0.11
N VAL A 34 3.71 9.32 -0.53
CA VAL A 34 4.71 10.29 -0.06
C VAL A 34 5.01 11.28 -1.17
N ASN A 35 5.02 12.55 -0.82
CA ASN A 35 5.54 13.63 -1.65
C ASN A 35 7.04 13.77 -1.33
N VAL A 36 7.86 13.71 -2.37
CA VAL A 36 9.32 13.72 -2.28
C VAL A 36 9.84 14.91 -3.05
N GLY A 37 10.73 15.69 -2.42
CA GLY A 37 11.39 16.83 -3.03
C GLY A 37 12.35 16.41 -4.14
N SER A 38 12.79 17.38 -4.94
CA SER A 38 13.80 17.17 -5.98
C SER A 38 15.16 16.76 -5.40
N ASP A 39 15.38 17.01 -4.11
CA ASP A 39 16.53 16.58 -3.31
C ASP A 39 16.40 15.13 -2.79
N GLY A 40 15.24 14.49 -2.99
CA GLY A 40 14.96 13.14 -2.49
C GLY A 40 14.44 13.09 -1.05
N GLU A 41 14.25 14.24 -0.41
CA GLU A 41 13.72 14.31 0.95
C GLU A 41 12.19 14.20 0.97
N ILE A 42 11.64 13.54 1.99
CA ILE A 42 10.19 13.40 2.14
C ILE A 42 9.62 14.72 2.66
N ILE A 43 8.84 15.40 1.82
CA ILE A 43 8.16 16.66 2.17
C ILE A 43 6.92 16.37 3.03
N ARG A 44 6.16 15.35 2.63
CA ARG A 44 4.88 14.99 3.27
C ARG A 44 4.51 13.54 2.97
N GLY A 45 3.74 12.92 3.86
CA GLY A 45 3.13 11.61 3.62
C GLY A 45 1.70 11.54 4.13
N PHE A 46 0.90 10.70 3.49
CA PHE A 46 -0.42 10.27 3.97
C PHE A 46 -0.43 8.74 4.04
N ASP A 47 -0.93 8.19 5.13
CA ASP A 47 -0.94 6.76 5.40
C ASP A 47 -2.34 6.32 5.89
N ASP A 48 -2.80 5.18 5.38
CA ASP A 48 -3.86 4.36 5.97
C ASP A 48 -3.23 3.03 6.41
N PRO A 49 -2.68 2.98 7.65
CA PRO A 49 -1.95 1.82 8.14
C PRO A 49 -2.85 0.61 8.40
N THR A 50 -4.17 0.81 8.35
CA THR A 50 -5.20 -0.24 8.49
C THR A 50 -5.84 -0.65 7.17
N GLY A 51 -5.71 0.19 6.14
CA GLY A 51 -6.39 0.09 4.85
C GLY A 51 -7.90 -0.02 4.97
N LYS A 52 -8.48 0.65 5.97
CA LYS A 52 -9.93 0.66 6.18
C LYS A 52 -10.64 1.48 5.10
N VAL A 53 -9.97 2.52 4.60
CA VAL A 53 -10.49 3.41 3.56
C VAL A 53 -9.75 3.15 2.26
N MET A 54 -8.41 3.18 2.27
CA MET A 54 -7.59 2.99 1.08
C MET A 54 -6.72 1.74 1.21
N GLY A 55 -6.89 0.78 0.29
CA GLY A 55 -6.00 -0.37 0.15
C GLY A 55 -5.09 -0.22 -1.06
N PHE A 56 -3.84 -0.66 -0.96
CA PHE A 56 -2.90 -0.89 -2.07
C PHE A 56 -2.92 0.20 -3.16
N VAL A 57 -2.53 1.42 -2.78
CA VAL A 57 -2.41 2.53 -3.73
C VAL A 57 -1.29 2.26 -4.73
N THR A 58 -1.58 2.50 -6.00
CA THR A 58 -0.67 2.25 -7.14
C THR A 58 -0.30 3.52 -7.89
N SER A 59 -1.10 4.58 -7.76
CA SER A 59 -0.82 5.88 -8.36
C SER A 59 -1.36 7.02 -7.49
N ALA A 60 -0.74 8.18 -7.62
CA ALA A 60 -1.15 9.41 -6.97
C ALA A 60 -1.03 10.57 -7.95
N LEU A 61 -2.03 11.47 -7.98
CA LEU A 61 -2.04 12.65 -8.84
C LEU A 61 -2.57 13.86 -8.07
N GLU A 62 -1.78 14.91 -7.99
CA GLU A 62 -2.25 16.22 -7.54
C GLU A 62 -2.91 16.95 -8.71
N PHE A 63 -4.18 17.32 -8.56
CA PHE A 63 -4.93 18.06 -9.56
C PHE A 63 -6.03 18.89 -8.88
N GLU A 64 -6.17 20.15 -9.28
CA GLU A 64 -7.21 21.08 -8.78
C GLU A 64 -7.35 21.11 -7.25
N GLY A 65 -6.23 21.21 -6.52
CA GLY A 65 -6.22 21.30 -5.05
C GLY A 65 -6.57 19.98 -4.33
N HIS A 66 -6.56 18.86 -5.05
CA HIS A 66 -6.83 17.54 -4.49
C HIS A 66 -5.76 16.54 -4.88
N LEU A 67 -5.56 15.58 -4.00
CA LEU A 67 -4.77 14.39 -4.25
C LEU A 67 -5.70 13.23 -4.59
N TYR A 68 -5.58 12.74 -5.83
CA TYR A 68 -6.28 11.58 -6.32
C TYR A 68 -5.43 10.33 -6.16
N LEU A 69 -6.03 9.24 -5.67
CA LEU A 69 -5.35 7.99 -5.37
C LEU A 69 -5.96 6.85 -6.17
N GLY A 70 -5.16 6.24 -7.05
CA GLY A 70 -5.52 5.07 -7.83
C GLY A 70 -5.17 3.78 -7.09
N THR A 71 -6.08 2.81 -7.10
CA THR A 71 -5.92 1.51 -6.44
C THR A 71 -6.51 0.40 -7.30
N LEU A 72 -5.97 -0.81 -7.16
CA LEU A 72 -6.52 -2.03 -7.75
C LEU A 72 -7.45 -2.78 -6.78
N TYR A 73 -7.65 -2.25 -5.57
CA TYR A 73 -8.34 -2.94 -4.47
C TYR A 73 -9.73 -2.37 -4.18
N ASN A 74 -9.94 -1.06 -4.36
CA ASN A 74 -11.23 -0.43 -4.13
C ASN A 74 -12.03 -0.28 -5.43
N ASP A 75 -13.35 -0.13 -5.31
CA ASP A 75 -14.30 0.18 -6.40
C ASP A 75 -14.52 1.69 -6.59
N PHE A 76 -13.68 2.52 -5.97
CA PHE A 76 -13.71 3.97 -6.06
C PHE A 76 -12.31 4.58 -6.17
N ILE A 77 -12.24 5.83 -6.64
CA ILE A 77 -11.03 6.63 -6.67
C ILE A 77 -10.92 7.42 -5.36
N GLY A 78 -9.78 7.31 -4.67
CA GLY A 78 -9.53 8.10 -3.48
C GLY A 78 -9.36 9.58 -3.83
N LYS A 79 -9.98 10.48 -3.07
CA LYS A 79 -9.85 11.94 -3.24
C LYS A 79 -9.61 12.58 -1.89
N LEU A 80 -8.49 13.27 -1.73
CA LEU A 80 -8.11 13.95 -0.50
C LEU A 80 -7.91 15.45 -0.78
N PRO A 81 -8.57 16.36 -0.04
CA PRO A 81 -8.31 17.78 -0.17
C PRO A 81 -6.89 18.09 0.32
N LEU A 82 -6.13 18.83 -0.49
CA LEU A 82 -4.84 19.33 -0.07
C LEU A 82 -5.03 20.67 0.64
N PRO A 83 -4.49 20.84 1.86
CA PRO A 83 -4.43 22.18 2.47
C PRO A 83 -3.59 23.09 1.57
N THR A 84 -4.10 24.30 1.38
CA THR A 84 -3.46 25.39 0.65
C THR A 84 -2.21 25.89 1.36
#